data_AF-A0A849G880-F1
#
_entry.id   AF-A0A849G880-F1
#
_cell.length_a   1.000
_cell.length_b   1.000
_cell.length_c   1.000
_cell.angle_alpha   90.00
_cell.angle_beta   90.00
_cell.angle_gamma   90.00
#
_symmetry.space_group_name_H-M   'P 1'
#
loop_
_entity.id
_entity.type
_entity.pdbx_description
1 polymer ?
#
loop_
_entity_poly.entity_id
_entity_poly.type
_entity_poly.pdbx_seq_one_letter_code
_entity_poly.pdbx_strand_id
1 'polypeptide(L)'
;MTGQLPPEAISDKPDDLMPVNESTLLLTRPEAQSREFLLRCETLAGRKLPAVISPLMRIEPTGDTLDLGRYATIIFTSGNAVRSVLRHQSLKGRAVATVGESTAKLAMSAGADAQALGEDVEAFARNAEGLKGPSLFCRGVHSRGDLAEKLRDQNHS
;
A
#
# COMPACT_ATOMS: atom_id res chain seq x y z
N MET A 1 65.02 20.58 -22.69
CA MET A 1 64.63 19.51 -23.63
C MET A 1 63.73 18.56 -22.86
N THR A 2 62.43 18.84 -22.78
CA THR A 2 61.37 18.31 -23.67
C THR A 2 61.19 16.81 -23.53
N GLY A 3 60.11 16.43 -22.85
CA GLY A 3 59.64 15.06 -22.72
C GLY A 3 58.27 15.05 -22.05
N GLN A 4 57.32 15.76 -22.64
CA GLN A 4 55.91 15.73 -22.24
C GLN A 4 55.38 14.32 -22.49
N LEU A 5 54.91 13.65 -21.42
CA LEU A 5 54.14 12.42 -21.53
C LEU A 5 52.86 12.71 -22.33
N PRO A 6 52.46 11.85 -23.27
CA PRO A 6 51.28 12.08 -24.09
C PRO A 6 50.01 12.04 -23.22
N PRO A 7 48.95 12.79 -23.58
CA PRO A 7 47.65 12.61 -22.92
C PRO A 7 47.16 11.19 -23.20
N GLU A 8 46.86 10.44 -22.14
CA GLU A 8 46.17 9.16 -22.27
C GLU A 8 44.87 9.39 -23.03
N ALA A 9 44.79 8.80 -24.22
CA ALA A 9 43.57 8.78 -25.00
C ALA A 9 42.52 8.00 -24.19
N ILE A 10 41.52 8.71 -23.66
CA ILE A 10 40.28 8.08 -23.21
C ILE A 10 39.64 7.51 -24.48
N SER A 11 39.84 6.21 -24.67
CA SER A 11 39.22 5.43 -25.72
C SER A 11 37.71 5.38 -25.47
N ASP A 12 36.95 6.12 -26.26
CA ASP A 12 35.48 6.10 -26.34
C ASP A 12 35.02 4.80 -27.05
N LYS A 13 35.19 3.66 -26.37
CA LYS A 13 34.60 2.37 -26.79
C LYS A 13 33.45 2.01 -25.85
N PRO A 14 32.22 1.84 -26.34
CA PRO A 14 31.04 1.60 -25.51
C PRO A 14 30.90 0.16 -24.98
N ASP A 15 31.99 -0.62 -24.89
CA ASP A 15 31.94 -2.06 -24.58
C ASP A 15 32.71 -2.48 -23.31
N ASP A 16 33.39 -1.58 -22.60
CA ASP A 16 33.98 -1.88 -21.27
C ASP A 16 32.97 -1.61 -20.13
N LEU A 17 31.72 -2.04 -20.32
CA LEU A 17 30.75 -2.10 -19.25
C LEU A 17 31.20 -3.19 -18.27
N MET A 18 31.54 -2.79 -17.04
CA MET A 18 31.46 -3.69 -15.89
C MET A 18 30.16 -4.49 -16.01
N PRO A 19 30.16 -5.82 -15.77
CA PRO A 19 28.92 -6.58 -15.81
C PRO A 19 27.92 -5.84 -14.92
N VAL A 20 26.79 -5.44 -15.48
CA VAL A 20 25.69 -4.83 -14.73
C VAL A 20 25.24 -5.92 -13.75
N ASN A 21 25.85 -5.92 -12.57
CA ASN A 21 25.49 -6.80 -11.49
C ASN A 21 24.01 -6.55 -11.25
N GLU A 22 23.16 -7.56 -11.48
CA GLU A 22 21.72 -7.40 -11.40
C GLU A 22 21.34 -6.69 -10.09
N SER A 23 20.76 -5.49 -10.20
CA SER A 23 20.40 -4.70 -9.01
C SER A 23 19.45 -5.52 -8.13
N THR A 24 19.84 -5.72 -6.86
CA THR A 24 19.06 -6.52 -5.91
C THR A 24 18.02 -5.66 -5.19
N LEU A 25 16.75 -6.07 -5.20
CA LEU A 25 15.68 -5.39 -4.50
C LEU A 25 15.75 -5.66 -2.99
N LEU A 26 15.95 -4.62 -2.18
CA LEU A 26 15.84 -4.70 -0.73
C LEU A 26 14.42 -4.35 -0.28
N LEU A 27 13.70 -5.32 0.29
CA LEU A 27 12.29 -5.17 0.68
C LEU A 27 12.14 -5.18 2.19
N THR A 28 11.80 -4.03 2.77
CA THR A 28 11.75 -3.81 4.22
C THR A 28 10.35 -3.80 4.85
N ARG A 29 9.32 -4.00 4.02
CA ARG A 29 7.92 -4.13 4.45
C ARG A 29 7.66 -5.49 5.10
N PRO A 30 6.52 -5.68 5.82
CA PRO A 30 6.12 -6.98 6.32
C PRO A 30 6.21 -8.07 5.24
N GLU A 31 6.70 -9.25 5.61
CA GLU A 31 7.13 -10.28 4.66
C GLU A 31 6.10 -10.59 3.57
N ALA A 32 4.83 -10.79 3.95
CA ALA A 32 3.74 -11.07 3.00
C ALA A 32 3.58 -9.97 1.93
N GLN A 33 3.70 -8.69 2.32
CA GLN A 33 3.62 -7.57 1.38
C GLN A 33 4.86 -7.47 0.51
N SER A 34 6.03 -7.76 1.08
CA SER A 34 7.29 -7.80 0.32
C SER A 34 7.21 -8.89 -0.76
N ARG A 35 6.68 -10.08 -0.44
CA ARG A 35 6.48 -11.17 -1.40
C ARG A 35 5.45 -10.81 -2.49
N GLU A 36 4.32 -10.21 -2.09
CA GLU A 36 3.29 -9.77 -3.05
C GLU A 36 3.83 -8.71 -4.02
N PHE A 37 4.63 -7.77 -3.51
CA PHE A 37 5.28 -6.75 -4.32
C PHE A 37 6.33 -7.35 -5.26
N LEU A 38 7.19 -8.25 -4.76
CA LEU A 38 8.19 -8.93 -5.57
C LEU A 38 7.53 -9.66 -6.74
N LEU A 39 6.47 -10.44 -6.48
CA LEU A 39 5.75 -11.15 -7.53
C LEU A 39 5.20 -10.21 -8.62
N ARG A 40 4.69 -9.03 -8.25
CA ARG A 40 4.26 -8.03 -9.23
C ARG A 40 5.43 -7.52 -10.06
N CYS A 41 6.57 -7.24 -9.43
CA CYS A 41 7.77 -6.81 -10.13
C CYS A 41 8.27 -7.89 -11.10
N GLU A 42 8.32 -9.15 -10.67
CA GLU A 42 8.72 -10.28 -11.51
C GLU A 42 7.76 -10.50 -12.68
N THR A 43 6.46 -10.37 -12.45
CA THR A 43 5.43 -10.46 -13.50
C THR A 43 5.61 -9.36 -14.55
N LEU A 44 5.86 -8.12 -14.13
CA LEU A 44 6.09 -6.99 -15.04
C LEU A 44 7.43 -7.12 -15.78
N ALA A 45 8.46 -7.66 -15.12
CA ALA A 45 9.77 -7.88 -15.71
C ALA A 45 9.84 -9.13 -16.60
N GLY A 46 8.85 -10.02 -16.53
CA GLY A 46 8.84 -11.31 -17.23
C GLY A 46 9.92 -12.28 -16.74
N ARG A 47 10.52 -12.04 -15.56
CA ARG A 47 11.60 -12.85 -15.00
C ARG A 47 11.67 -12.71 -13.49
N LYS A 48 12.35 -13.66 -12.84
CA LYS A 48 12.70 -13.53 -11.42
C LYS A 48 13.69 -12.39 -11.21
N LEU A 49 13.53 -11.70 -10.09
CA LEU A 49 14.39 -10.58 -9.71
C LEU A 49 15.19 -10.95 -8.46
N PRO A 50 16.50 -10.65 -8.40
CA PRO A 50 17.26 -10.77 -7.18
C PRO A 50 16.62 -9.88 -6.09
N ALA A 51 16.27 -10.46 -4.96
CA ALA A 51 15.63 -9.74 -3.86
C ALA A 51 16.05 -10.26 -2.49
N VAL A 52 16.24 -9.34 -1.55
CA VAL A 52 16.43 -9.61 -0.12
C VAL A 52 15.20 -9.08 0.61
N ILE A 53 14.44 -9.98 1.24
CA ILE A 53 13.33 -9.60 2.10
C ILE A 53 13.86 -9.50 3.53
N SER A 54 13.89 -8.28 4.08
CA SER A 54 14.38 -7.97 5.44
C SER A 54 13.35 -7.10 6.16
N PRO A 55 12.26 -7.69 6.70
CA PRO A 55 11.17 -6.93 7.30
C PRO A 55 11.64 -6.14 8.51
N LEU A 56 11.55 -4.81 8.46
CA LEU A 56 11.91 -3.92 9.57
C LEU A 56 10.70 -3.51 10.42
N MET A 57 9.49 -3.90 10.01
CA MET A 57 8.23 -3.53 10.66
C MET A 57 7.27 -4.72 10.68
N ARG A 58 6.48 -4.82 11.76
CA ARG A 58 5.38 -5.79 11.91
C ARG A 58 4.06 -5.04 12.11
N ILE A 59 2.99 -5.54 11.52
CA ILE A 59 1.64 -5.02 11.74
C ILE A 59 1.04 -5.81 12.89
N GLU A 60 0.83 -5.12 14.00
CA GLU A 60 0.12 -5.66 15.17
C GLU A 60 -1.26 -5.01 15.27
N PRO A 61 -2.33 -5.81 15.51
CA PRO A 61 -3.62 -5.26 15.91
C PRO A 61 -3.43 -4.42 17.17
N THR A 62 -4.00 -3.22 17.18
CA THR A 62 -4.01 -2.34 18.35
C THR A 62 -5.46 -1.93 18.60
N GLY A 63 -5.95 -2.10 19.84
CA GLY A 63 -7.31 -1.81 20.25
C GLY A 63 -8.18 -3.04 20.54
N ASP A 64 -9.30 -2.82 21.23
CA ASP A 64 -10.28 -3.85 21.54
C ASP A 64 -11.06 -4.28 20.30
N THR A 65 -11.57 -5.52 20.30
CA THR A 65 -12.47 -6.00 19.26
C THR A 65 -13.78 -5.20 19.26
N LEU A 66 -13.89 -4.25 18.34
CA LEU A 66 -15.05 -3.37 18.19
C LEU A 66 -16.15 -4.06 17.37
N ASP A 67 -17.38 -4.12 17.88
CA ASP A 67 -18.51 -4.68 17.13
C ASP A 67 -18.85 -3.86 15.86
N LEU A 68 -18.48 -4.40 14.68
CA LEU A 68 -18.78 -3.80 13.38
C LEU A 68 -20.29 -3.69 13.11
N GLY A 69 -21.14 -4.40 13.86
CA GLY A 69 -22.60 -4.32 13.82
C GLY A 69 -23.16 -2.92 14.02
N ARG A 70 -22.42 -2.07 14.72
CA ARG A 70 -22.86 -0.72 15.10
C ARG A 70 -22.69 0.33 14.01
N TYR A 71 -22.01 -0.01 12.92
CA TYR A 71 -21.63 0.93 11.87
C TYR A 71 -22.31 0.59 10.56
N ALA A 72 -22.86 1.61 9.90
CA ALA A 72 -23.49 1.47 8.60
C ALA A 72 -22.43 1.30 7.49
N THR A 73 -21.27 1.94 7.63
CA THR A 73 -20.17 1.86 6.66
C THR A 73 -18.82 1.72 7.36
N ILE A 74 -17.95 0.86 6.84
CA ILE A 74 -16.57 0.69 7.31
C ILE A 74 -15.62 1.32 6.27
N ILE A 75 -14.70 2.17 6.71
CA ILE A 75 -13.74 2.87 5.85
C ILE A 75 -12.35 2.26 6.01
N PHE A 76 -11.72 1.91 4.89
CA PHE A 76 -10.34 1.42 4.85
C PHE A 76 -9.47 2.23 3.87
N THR A 77 -8.35 2.76 4.34
CA THR A 77 -7.37 3.44 3.47
C THR A 77 -6.23 2.53 3.02
N SER A 78 -6.19 1.30 3.51
CA SER A 78 -5.14 0.32 3.21
C SER A 78 -5.67 -1.10 3.34
N GLY A 79 -5.24 -1.98 2.44
CA GLY A 79 -5.48 -3.42 2.57
C GLY A 79 -4.93 -4.03 3.85
N ASN A 80 -3.97 -3.37 4.53
CA ASN A 80 -3.49 -3.81 5.83
C ASN A 80 -4.54 -3.68 6.93
N ALA A 81 -5.35 -2.62 6.88
CA ALA A 81 -6.47 -2.44 7.81
C ALA A 81 -7.56 -3.50 7.57
N VAL A 82 -7.86 -3.81 6.30
CA VAL A 82 -8.77 -4.90 5.92
C VAL A 82 -8.29 -6.23 6.52
N ARG A 83 -7.02 -6.60 6.28
CA ARG A 83 -6.43 -7.84 6.82
C ARG A 83 -6.44 -7.89 8.34
N SER A 84 -6.23 -6.76 9.00
CA SER A 84 -6.27 -6.68 10.47
C SER A 84 -7.67 -6.98 11.00
N VAL A 85 -8.70 -6.34 10.43
CA VAL A 85 -10.10 -6.58 10.82
C VAL A 85 -10.49 -8.04 10.60
N LEU A 86 -10.10 -8.64 9.47
CA LEU A 86 -10.41 -10.03 9.14
C LEU A 86 -9.80 -11.06 10.10
N ARG A 87 -8.81 -10.70 10.93
CA ARG A 87 -8.27 -11.60 11.96
C ARG A 87 -9.25 -11.83 13.11
N HIS A 88 -10.19 -10.91 13.31
CA HIS A 88 -11.08 -10.92 14.47
C HIS A 88 -12.56 -10.88 14.10
N GLN A 89 -12.91 -10.41 12.90
CA GLN A 89 -14.30 -10.16 12.50
C GLN A 89 -14.54 -10.46 11.00
N SER A 90 -15.80 -10.76 10.66
CA SER A 90 -16.21 -10.96 9.26
C SER A 90 -16.69 -9.66 8.61
N LEU A 91 -16.34 -9.46 7.34
CA LEU A 91 -16.86 -8.38 6.50
C LEU A 91 -18.03 -8.81 5.61
N LYS A 92 -18.53 -10.05 5.73
CA LYS A 92 -19.56 -10.58 4.84
C LYS A 92 -20.83 -9.72 4.85
N GLY A 93 -21.21 -9.21 3.69
CA GLY A 93 -22.40 -8.37 3.49
C GLY A 93 -22.30 -6.96 4.10
N ARG A 94 -21.12 -6.54 4.57
CA ARG A 94 -20.90 -5.19 5.12
C ARG A 94 -20.61 -4.20 4.01
N ALA A 95 -21.18 -3.00 4.12
CA ALA A 95 -20.81 -1.88 3.27
C ALA A 95 -19.42 -1.36 3.65
N VAL A 96 -18.53 -1.29 2.65
CA VAL A 96 -17.14 -0.89 2.82
C VAL A 96 -16.79 0.21 1.82
N ALA A 97 -16.24 1.32 2.29
CA ALA A 97 -15.68 2.36 1.44
C ALA A 97 -14.15 2.34 1.55
N THR A 98 -13.44 2.42 0.43
CA THR A 98 -11.97 2.35 0.44
C THR A 98 -11.28 3.47 -0.30
N VAL A 99 -10.05 3.76 0.13
CA VAL A 99 -9.06 4.45 -0.71
C VAL A 99 -8.32 3.39 -1.53
N GLY A 100 -8.39 3.57 -2.84
CA GLY A 100 -7.75 2.72 -3.83
C GLY A 100 -8.56 1.46 -4.16
N GLU A 101 -8.54 1.11 -5.44
CA GLU A 101 -9.21 -0.06 -6.01
C GLU A 101 -8.64 -1.38 -5.48
N SER A 102 -7.34 -1.43 -5.18
CA SER A 102 -6.70 -2.63 -4.63
C SER A 102 -7.23 -3.00 -3.24
N THR A 103 -7.55 -1.99 -2.41
CA THR A 103 -8.15 -2.19 -1.09
C THR A 103 -9.61 -2.66 -1.23
N ALA A 104 -10.39 -2.08 -2.15
CA ALA A 104 -11.76 -2.52 -2.42
C ALA A 104 -11.81 -3.99 -2.84
N LYS A 105 -10.96 -4.40 -3.79
CA LYS A 105 -10.88 -5.80 -4.24
C LYS A 105 -10.58 -6.78 -3.12
N LEU A 106 -9.72 -6.40 -2.17
CA LEU A 106 -9.42 -7.22 -1.00
C LEU A 106 -10.61 -7.33 -0.03
N ALA A 107 -11.39 -6.26 0.14
CA ALA A 107 -12.61 -6.30 0.94
C ALA A 107 -13.70 -7.15 0.26
N MET A 108 -13.88 -7.00 -1.06
CA MET A 108 -14.80 -7.82 -1.86
C MET A 108 -14.46 -9.31 -1.80
N SER A 109 -13.18 -9.67 -1.88
CA SER A 109 -12.76 -11.08 -1.78
C SER A 109 -13.03 -11.68 -0.40
N ALA A 110 -13.21 -10.84 0.62
CA ALA A 110 -13.66 -11.22 1.95
C ALA A 110 -15.19 -11.18 2.13
N GLY A 111 -15.95 -10.93 1.05
CA GLY A 111 -17.41 -10.95 1.02
C GLY A 111 -18.08 -9.63 1.37
N ALA A 112 -17.34 -8.52 1.42
CA ALA A 112 -17.92 -7.19 1.63
C ALA A 112 -18.60 -6.64 0.37
N ASP A 113 -19.57 -5.76 0.56
CA ASP A 113 -20.07 -4.85 -0.47
C ASP A 113 -19.18 -3.60 -0.46
N ALA A 114 -18.07 -3.66 -1.20
CA ALA A 114 -17.03 -2.64 -1.14
C ALA A 114 -17.02 -1.72 -2.36
N GLN A 115 -16.71 -0.45 -2.17
CA GLN A 115 -16.53 0.54 -3.23
C GLN A 115 -15.30 1.39 -2.96
N ALA A 116 -14.46 1.58 -3.99
CA ALA A 116 -13.40 2.58 -3.93
C ALA A 116 -13.99 3.97 -4.21
N LEU A 117 -13.81 4.92 -3.29
CA LEU A 117 -14.28 6.29 -3.44
C LEU A 117 -13.18 7.26 -3.90
N GLY A 118 -11.95 6.79 -4.11
CA GLY A 118 -10.87 7.63 -4.61
C GLY A 118 -9.52 6.91 -4.58
N GLU A 119 -8.56 7.41 -5.35
CA GLU A 119 -7.18 6.88 -5.36
C GLU A 119 -6.35 7.36 -4.16
N ASP A 120 -6.75 8.48 -3.56
CA ASP A 120 -6.15 9.05 -2.36
C ASP A 120 -7.22 9.57 -1.38
N VAL A 121 -6.75 10.12 -0.26
CA VAL A 121 -7.61 10.67 0.81
C VAL A 121 -8.44 11.87 0.35
N GLU A 122 -7.90 12.70 -0.55
CA GLU A 122 -8.61 13.90 -1.03
C GLU A 122 -9.74 13.52 -1.98
N ALA A 123 -9.45 12.61 -2.92
CA ALA A 123 -10.43 12.05 -3.84
C ALA A 123 -11.53 11.33 -3.07
N PHE A 124 -11.16 10.54 -2.06
CA PHE A 124 -12.12 9.89 -1.18
C PHE A 124 -13.04 10.90 -0.50
N ALA A 125 -12.48 11.94 0.13
CA ALA A 125 -13.26 12.94 0.85
C ALA A 125 -14.23 13.70 -0.08
N ARG A 126 -13.85 13.98 -1.33
CA ARG A 126 -14.75 14.61 -2.31
C ARG A 126 -15.93 13.71 -2.71
N ASN A 127 -15.74 12.40 -2.70
CA ASN A 127 -16.74 11.44 -3.14
C ASN A 127 -17.52 10.80 -1.98
N ALA A 128 -17.33 11.30 -0.75
CA ALA A 128 -17.92 10.73 0.46
C ALA A 128 -19.37 11.17 0.72
N GLU A 129 -19.94 12.09 -0.06
CA GLU A 129 -21.28 12.68 0.17
C GLU A 129 -22.43 11.65 0.30
N GLY A 130 -22.26 10.44 -0.24
CA GLY A 130 -23.24 9.35 -0.13
C GLY A 130 -22.98 8.32 0.98
N LEU A 131 -21.96 8.54 1.82
CA LEU A 131 -21.55 7.57 2.83
C LEU A 131 -22.59 7.48 3.95
N LYS A 132 -23.12 6.28 4.20
CA LYS A 132 -24.11 6.08 5.25
C LYS A 132 -23.44 6.04 6.63
N GLY A 133 -23.90 6.91 7.53
CA GLY A 133 -23.48 6.95 8.94
C GLY A 133 -24.31 6.03 9.85
N PRO A 134 -23.80 5.67 11.04
CA PRO A 134 -22.48 6.03 11.56
C PRO A 134 -21.36 5.23 10.85
N SER A 135 -20.22 5.87 10.62
CA SER A 135 -19.10 5.26 9.88
C SER A 135 -17.90 4.96 10.77
N LEU A 136 -17.23 3.82 10.53
CA LEU A 136 -16.01 3.43 11.25
C LEU A 136 -14.80 3.55 10.35
N PHE A 137 -13.86 4.44 10.67
CA PHE A 137 -12.59 4.51 9.98
C PHE A 137 -11.50 3.70 10.70
N CYS A 138 -11.08 2.58 10.09
CA CYS A 138 -10.01 1.74 10.61
C CYS A 138 -8.64 2.27 10.16
N ARG A 139 -7.85 2.79 11.10
CA ARG A 139 -6.50 3.33 10.84
C ARG A 139 -5.45 2.70 11.75
N GLY A 140 -4.22 2.59 11.24
CA GLY A 140 -3.06 2.27 12.07
C GLY A 140 -2.60 3.48 12.89
N VAL A 141 -1.94 3.22 14.03
CA VAL A 141 -1.36 4.22 14.95
C VAL A 141 -0.44 5.22 14.22
N HIS A 142 0.31 4.73 13.23
CA HIS A 142 1.13 5.57 12.34
C HIS A 142 0.43 5.70 10.98
N SER A 143 -0.39 6.73 10.81
CA SER A 143 -1.04 7.06 9.53
C SER A 143 -0.68 8.47 9.09
N ARG A 144 -0.31 8.63 7.81
CA ARG A 144 -0.18 9.93 7.13
C ARG A 144 -1.56 10.32 6.58
N GLY A 145 -2.03 11.52 6.92
CA GLY A 145 -3.29 12.08 6.45
C GLY A 145 -4.40 12.01 7.52
N ASP A 146 -5.12 13.11 7.68
CA ASP A 146 -6.25 13.20 8.61
C ASP A 146 -7.60 13.04 7.90
N LEU A 147 -7.83 11.84 7.34
CA LEU A 147 -9.11 11.51 6.72
C LEU A 147 -10.27 11.61 7.73
N ALA A 148 -10.02 11.31 9.00
CA ALA A 148 -11.04 11.37 10.05
C ALA A 148 -11.50 12.81 10.32
N GLU A 149 -10.56 13.76 10.41
CA GLU A 149 -10.84 15.18 10.56
C GLU A 149 -11.63 15.72 9.36
N LYS A 150 -11.18 15.40 8.14
CA LYS A 150 -11.86 15.83 6.91
C LYS A 150 -13.30 15.33 6.80
N LEU A 151 -13.57 14.10 7.21
CA LEU A 151 -14.93 13.55 7.17
C LEU A 151 -15.85 14.19 8.23
N ARG A 152 -15.30 14.53 9.41
CA ARG A 152 -16.04 15.26 10.45
C ARG A 152 -16.39 16.68 10.00
N ASP A 153 -15.46 17.38 9.36
CA ASP A 153 -15.69 18.73 8.82
C ASP A 153 -16.78 18.74 7.73
N GLN A 154 -17.03 17.58 7.10
CA GLN A 154 -18.09 17.37 6.12
C GLN A 154 -19.42 16.82 6.71
N ASN A 155 -19.61 16.85 8.04
CA ASN A 155 -20.82 16.39 8.75
C ASN A 155 -21.11 14.87 8.69
N HIS A 156 -20.11 14.01 8.45
CA HIS A 156 -20.30 12.56 8.54
C HIS A 156 -20.03 12.07 9.98
N SER A 157 -21.07 12.01 10.83
CA SER A 157 -21.04 11.40 12.18
C SER A 157 -21.51 9.94 12.18
#